data_AF-A0AAE2SAX8-F1
#
_entry.id   AF-A0AAE2SAX8-F1
#
_cell.length_a   1.000
_cell.length_b   1.000
_cell.length_c   1.000
_cell.angle_alpha   90.00
_cell.angle_beta   90.00
_cell.angle_gamma   90.00
#
_symmetry.space_group_name_H-M   'P 1'
#
loop_
_entity.id
_entity.type
_entity.pdbx_description
1 polymer ?
#
loop_
_entity_poly.entity_id
_entity_poly.type
_entity_poly.pdbx_seq_one_letter_code
_entity_poly.pdbx_strand_id
1 'polypeptide(L)'
;MNDGNSPYEVSQSGMTPPPAPEAMAVNPTPVPKVFGVIHIVYACLGGIGALVAVGSVVMIKTLMAKVGGETEEVDVFLEAYQQMEVYTYIDAGLKLVLALLLLVAGIGLLKKRLWAQKLSVTWAVLRIVSAIVMTIVMMGPSREFQEKMGQVTENQPGAIDQSQLQGTMQGVSSVVGIIFLCIYPILTLVFLSRKSVKDVLR
;
A
#
# COMPACT_ATOMS: atom_id res chain seq x y z
N MET A 1 34.40 81.43 -14.47
CA MET A 1 33.28 80.59 -14.91
C MET A 1 32.64 80.04 -13.65
N ASN A 2 31.35 80.32 -13.45
CA ASN A 2 30.63 80.05 -12.21
C ASN A 2 29.82 78.77 -12.45
N ASP A 3 30.27 77.64 -11.90
CA ASP A 3 29.61 76.35 -12.05
C ASP A 3 28.42 76.30 -11.09
N GLY A 4 27.28 76.81 -11.56
CA GLY A 4 26.03 76.73 -10.82
C GLY A 4 25.54 75.29 -10.80
N ASN A 5 25.52 74.66 -9.62
CA ASN A 5 24.82 73.40 -9.40
C ASN A 5 23.39 73.49 -9.95
N SER A 6 23.00 72.49 -10.73
CA SER A 6 21.66 72.40 -11.29
C SER A 6 20.62 72.34 -10.16
N PRO A 7 19.52 73.11 -10.23
CA PRO A 7 18.45 73.06 -9.23
C PRO A 7 17.72 71.71 -9.14
N TYR A 8 18.06 70.74 -10.02
CA TYR A 8 17.54 69.38 -10.00
C TYR A 8 18.53 68.34 -9.46
N GLU A 9 19.66 68.76 -8.92
CA GLU A 9 20.61 67.86 -8.28
C GLU A 9 20.05 67.43 -6.92
N VAL A 10 19.24 66.38 -6.93
CA VAL A 10 18.71 65.75 -5.72
C VAL A 10 19.90 65.17 -4.95
N SER A 11 20.24 65.80 -3.82
CA SER A 11 21.25 65.28 -2.90
C SER A 11 20.95 63.83 -2.57
N GLN A 12 21.75 62.90 -3.11
CA GLN A 12 21.67 61.47 -2.77
C GLN A 12 22.12 61.19 -1.32
N SER A 13 22.43 62.23 -0.52
CA SER A 13 22.99 62.11 0.84
C SER A 13 22.06 61.54 1.90
N GLY A 14 20.91 60.96 1.53
CA GLY A 14 19.95 60.37 2.46
C GLY A 14 19.23 59.11 1.99
N MET A 15 19.50 58.58 0.79
CA MET A 15 18.87 57.33 0.35
C MET A 15 19.70 56.15 0.84
N THR A 16 19.37 55.62 2.02
CA THR A 16 19.81 54.27 2.39
C THR A 16 19.31 53.30 1.31
N PRO A 17 20.17 52.42 0.76
CA PRO A 17 19.74 51.45 -0.23
C PRO A 17 18.53 50.66 0.32
N PRO A 18 17.51 50.36 -0.51
CA PRO A 18 16.39 49.57 -0.06
C PRO A 18 16.91 48.27 0.56
N PRO A 19 16.36 47.84 1.72
CA PRO A 19 16.80 46.62 2.37
C PRO A 19 16.74 45.49 1.34
N ALA A 20 17.82 44.71 1.25
CA ALA A 20 17.87 43.54 0.38
C ALA A 20 16.61 42.70 0.65
N PRO A 21 15.95 42.15 -0.39
CA PRO A 21 14.79 41.30 -0.20
C PRO A 21 15.14 40.26 0.86
N GLU A 22 14.43 40.27 1.99
CA GLU A 22 14.63 39.25 3.01
C GLU A 22 14.53 37.92 2.30
N ALA A 23 15.62 37.14 2.32
CA ALA A 23 15.63 35.83 1.69
C ALA A 23 14.47 35.04 2.28
N MET A 24 13.41 34.85 1.50
CA MET A 24 12.21 34.18 1.97
C MET A 24 12.63 32.86 2.61
N ALA A 25 12.37 32.71 3.90
CA ALA A 25 12.68 31.48 4.61
C ALA A 25 11.97 30.32 3.89
N VAL A 26 12.74 29.49 3.18
CA VAL A 26 12.18 28.33 2.49
C VAL A 26 11.70 27.37 3.56
N ASN A 27 10.39 27.35 3.79
CA ASN A 27 9.78 26.43 4.73
C ASN A 27 10.07 24.99 4.25
N PRO A 28 10.65 24.12 5.10
CA PRO A 28 10.95 22.75 4.72
C PRO A 28 9.65 22.02 4.37
N THR A 29 9.66 21.24 3.28
CA THR A 29 8.47 20.52 2.83
C THR A 29 7.91 19.59 3.91
N PRO A 30 6.58 19.57 4.14
CA PRO A 30 5.95 18.70 5.14
C PRO A 30 5.84 17.24 4.68
N VAL A 31 6.17 16.94 3.41
CA VAL A 31 5.96 15.64 2.76
C VAL A 31 6.54 14.46 3.57
N PRO A 32 7.80 14.46 4.05
CA PRO A 32 8.32 13.36 4.86
C PRO A 32 7.52 13.08 6.12
N LYS A 33 7.00 14.14 6.77
CA LYS A 33 6.23 14.01 7.99
C LYS A 33 4.87 13.36 7.71
N VAL A 34 4.17 13.81 6.67
CA VAL A 34 2.87 13.27 6.26
C VAL A 34 3.00 11.80 5.85
N PHE A 35 3.95 11.49 4.95
CA PHE A 35 4.20 10.10 4.54
C PHE A 35 4.66 9.22 5.71
N GLY A 36 5.47 9.75 6.64
CA GLY A 36 5.88 9.03 7.84
C GLY A 36 4.68 8.57 8.69
N VAL A 37 3.70 9.45 8.92
CA VAL A 37 2.47 9.10 9.65
C VAL A 37 1.63 8.09 8.86
N ILE A 38 1.42 8.32 7.56
CA ILE A 38 0.63 7.41 6.73
C ILE A 38 1.25 6.01 6.68
N HIS A 39 2.58 5.90 6.56
CA HIS A 39 3.28 4.62 6.60
C HIS A 39 3.02 3.85 7.88
N ILE A 40 3.05 4.52 9.05
CA ILE A 40 2.78 3.88 10.33
C ILE A 40 1.34 3.35 10.37
N VAL A 41 0.36 4.15 9.92
CA VAL A 41 -1.04 3.73 9.87
C VAL A 41 -1.22 2.51 8.94
N TYR A 42 -0.65 2.56 7.74
CA TYR A 42 -0.71 1.45 6.79
C TYR A 42 0.03 0.20 7.28
N ALA A 43 1.13 0.36 8.01
CA ALA A 43 1.85 -0.76 8.62
C ALA A 43 0.97 -1.46 9.66
N CYS A 44 0.30 -0.69 10.54
CA CYS A 44 -0.62 -1.25 11.52
C CYS A 44 -1.81 -1.95 10.85
N LEU A 45 -2.47 -1.30 9.90
CA LEU A 45 -3.60 -1.88 9.17
C LEU A 45 -3.20 -3.15 8.40
N GLY A 46 -2.07 -3.12 7.71
CA GLY A 46 -1.53 -4.27 6.98
C GLY A 46 -1.15 -5.41 7.91
N GLY A 47 -0.54 -5.11 9.06
CA GLY A 47 -0.18 -6.09 10.08
C GLY A 47 -1.41 -6.76 10.69
N ILE A 48 -2.42 -5.97 11.08
CA ILE A 48 -3.70 -6.50 11.58
C ILE A 48 -4.36 -7.37 10.51
N GLY A 49 -4.42 -6.90 9.26
CA GLY A 49 -4.98 -7.67 8.15
C GLY A 49 -4.28 -9.01 7.93
N ALA A 50 -2.96 -9.08 8.08
CA ALA A 50 -2.22 -10.34 8.01
C ALA A 50 -2.57 -11.30 9.15
N LEU A 51 -2.70 -10.79 10.39
CA LEU A 51 -3.13 -11.60 11.54
C LEU A 51 -4.56 -12.12 11.38
N VAL A 52 -5.47 -11.28 10.89
CA VAL A 52 -6.85 -11.68 10.58
C VAL A 52 -6.89 -12.76 9.51
N ALA A 53 -6.06 -12.65 8.46
CA ALA A 53 -5.97 -13.69 7.43
C ALA A 53 -5.55 -15.05 8.02
N VAL A 54 -4.48 -15.08 8.82
CA VAL A 54 -4.03 -16.28 9.54
C VAL A 54 -5.13 -16.84 10.45
N GLY A 55 -5.80 -15.98 11.22
CA GLY A 55 -6.90 -16.38 12.10
C GLY A 55 -8.09 -16.95 11.33
N SER A 56 -8.39 -16.39 10.15
CA SER A 56 -9.50 -16.84 9.31
C SER A 56 -9.34 -18.27 8.81
N VAL A 57 -8.10 -18.69 8.47
CA VAL A 57 -7.81 -20.09 8.08
C VAL A 57 -8.19 -21.06 9.20
N VAL A 58 -7.74 -20.78 10.43
CA VAL A 58 -8.04 -21.61 11.61
C VAL A 58 -9.53 -21.62 11.90
N MET A 59 -10.17 -20.46 11.81
CA MET A 59 -11.61 -20.30 12.03
C MET A 59 -12.43 -21.09 11.02
N ILE A 60 -12.13 -21.00 9.72
CA ILE A 60 -12.83 -21.71 8.64
C ILE A 60 -12.72 -23.22 8.84
N LYS A 61 -11.51 -23.74 9.08
CA LYS A 61 -11.31 -25.18 9.34
C LYS A 61 -12.09 -25.66 10.56
N THR A 62 -12.03 -24.90 11.65
CA THR A 62 -12.73 -25.25 12.89
C THR A 62 -14.24 -25.23 12.72
N LEU A 63 -14.78 -24.25 11.98
CA LEU A 63 -16.21 -24.15 11.70
C LEU A 63 -16.67 -25.29 10.81
N MET A 64 -15.95 -25.61 9.73
CA MET A 64 -16.32 -26.71 8.84
C MET A 64 -16.32 -28.05 9.56
N ALA A 65 -15.29 -28.35 10.36
CA ALA A 65 -15.24 -29.57 11.15
C ALA A 65 -16.36 -29.67 12.20
N LYS A 66 -16.73 -28.55 12.84
CA LYS A 66 -17.77 -28.54 13.88
C LYS A 66 -19.20 -28.53 13.35
N VAL A 67 -19.45 -27.84 12.23
CA VAL A 67 -20.79 -27.64 11.67
C VAL A 67 -21.15 -28.73 10.67
N GLY A 68 -20.18 -29.17 9.85
CA GLY A 68 -20.42 -30.17 8.80
C GLY A 68 -20.20 -31.63 9.23
N GLY A 69 -19.51 -31.87 10.35
CA GLY A 69 -19.21 -33.22 10.84
C GLY A 69 -18.27 -34.01 9.91
N GLU A 70 -18.23 -35.33 10.07
CA GLU A 70 -17.47 -36.26 9.20
C GLU A 70 -18.31 -36.61 7.97
N THR A 71 -18.56 -35.62 7.11
CA THR A 71 -19.25 -35.82 5.83
C THR A 71 -18.27 -35.73 4.67
N GLU A 72 -18.53 -36.47 3.60
CA GLU A 72 -17.73 -36.46 2.36
C GLU A 72 -17.61 -35.02 1.80
N GLU A 73 -18.63 -34.18 1.95
CA GLU A 73 -18.62 -32.78 1.54
C GLU A 73 -17.58 -31.94 2.30
N VAL A 74 -17.42 -32.18 3.61
CA VAL A 74 -16.42 -31.49 4.45
C VAL A 74 -15.02 -31.92 4.06
N ASP A 75 -14.81 -33.21 3.77
CA ASP A 75 -13.51 -33.72 3.35
C ASP A 75 -13.10 -33.12 1.99
N VAL A 76 -14.01 -33.11 1.01
CA VAL A 76 -13.78 -32.47 -0.29
C VAL A 76 -13.47 -30.98 -0.14
N PHE A 77 -14.19 -30.26 0.74
CA PHE A 77 -13.90 -28.87 1.04
C PHE A 77 -12.49 -28.69 1.62
N LEU A 78 -12.12 -29.47 2.63
CA LEU A 78 -10.84 -29.34 3.32
C LEU A 78 -9.66 -29.66 2.41
N GLU A 79 -9.80 -30.67 1.55
CA GLU A 79 -8.81 -31.00 0.51
C GLU A 79 -8.66 -29.87 -0.50
N ALA A 80 -9.77 -29.30 -1.00
CA ALA A 80 -9.73 -28.18 -1.93
C ALA A 80 -9.13 -26.91 -1.29
N TYR A 81 -9.41 -26.68 0.00
CA TYR A 81 -8.96 -25.51 0.74
C TYR A 81 -7.48 -25.56 1.13
N GLN A 82 -6.90 -26.76 1.24
CA GLN A 82 -5.51 -26.95 1.67
C GLN A 82 -4.51 -26.19 0.79
N GLN A 83 -4.74 -26.13 -0.53
CA GLN A 83 -3.87 -25.33 -1.41
C GLN A 83 -3.99 -23.84 -1.12
N MET A 84 -5.21 -23.32 -0.92
CA MET A 84 -5.44 -21.92 -0.58
C MET A 84 -4.80 -21.52 0.74
N GLU A 85 -4.81 -22.42 1.73
CA GLU A 85 -4.19 -22.22 3.02
C GLU A 85 -2.70 -21.90 2.89
N VAL A 86 -1.95 -22.70 2.13
CA VAL A 86 -0.51 -22.49 1.95
C VAL A 86 -0.22 -21.10 1.37
N TYR A 87 -0.95 -20.71 0.32
CA TYR A 87 -0.79 -19.39 -0.29
C TYR A 87 -1.24 -18.26 0.64
N THR A 88 -2.26 -18.49 1.47
CA THR A 88 -2.71 -17.53 2.48
C THR A 88 -1.62 -17.28 3.54
N TYR A 89 -0.92 -18.33 3.99
CA TYR A 89 0.20 -18.16 4.91
C TYR A 89 1.39 -17.43 4.29
N ILE A 90 1.73 -17.74 3.03
CA ILE A 90 2.79 -17.03 2.30
C ILE A 90 2.42 -15.54 2.15
N ASP A 91 1.18 -15.24 1.76
CA ASP A 91 0.68 -13.87 1.61
C ASP A 91 0.66 -13.10 2.94
N ALA A 92 0.20 -13.73 4.01
CA ALA A 92 0.20 -13.12 5.34
C ALA A 92 1.63 -12.84 5.83
N GLY A 93 2.56 -13.79 5.64
CA GLY A 93 3.97 -13.60 5.98
C GLY A 93 4.59 -12.45 5.20
N LEU A 94 4.34 -12.38 3.89
CA LEU A 94 4.82 -11.30 3.03
C LEU A 94 4.24 -9.95 3.45
N LYS A 95 2.94 -9.88 3.76
CA LYS A 95 2.28 -8.67 4.28
C LYS A 95 2.89 -8.22 5.61
N LEU A 96 3.23 -9.14 6.52
CA LEU A 96 3.91 -8.80 7.77
C LEU A 96 5.31 -8.23 7.54
N VAL A 97 6.11 -8.85 6.68
CA VAL A 97 7.45 -8.35 6.33
C VAL A 97 7.36 -6.95 5.70
N LEU A 98 6.42 -6.75 4.77
CA LEU A 98 6.18 -5.45 4.16
C LEU A 98 5.66 -4.42 5.17
N ALA A 99 4.82 -4.82 6.13
CA ALA A 99 4.34 -3.94 7.19
C ALA A 99 5.49 -3.49 8.11
N LEU A 100 6.40 -4.39 8.47
CA LEU A 100 7.59 -4.06 9.29
C LEU A 100 8.52 -3.11 8.54
N LEU A 101 8.81 -3.38 7.27
CA LEU A 101 9.59 -2.48 6.41
C LEU A 101 8.96 -1.09 6.35
N LEU A 102 7.64 -1.03 6.19
CA LEU A 102 6.89 0.22 6.12
C LEU A 102 6.91 0.97 7.45
N LEU A 103 6.79 0.27 8.57
CA LEU A 103 6.86 0.85 9.91
C LEU A 103 8.24 1.49 10.15
N VAL A 104 9.32 0.77 9.82
CA VAL A 104 10.70 1.25 9.95
C VAL A 104 10.94 2.45 9.05
N ALA A 105 10.44 2.42 7.80
CA ALA A 105 10.51 3.55 6.88
C ALA A 105 9.71 4.76 7.40
N GLY A 106 8.52 4.54 7.96
CA GLY A 106 7.69 5.59 8.55
C GLY A 106 8.38 6.31 9.70
N ILE A 107 8.93 5.55 10.66
CA ILE A 107 9.70 6.11 11.78
C ILE A 107 10.94 6.85 11.27
N GLY A 108 11.64 6.29 10.29
CA GLY A 108 12.81 6.92 9.67
C GLY A 108 12.49 8.26 8.98
N LEU A 109 11.36 8.35 8.30
CA LEU A 109 10.88 9.59 7.67
C LEU A 109 10.50 10.66 8.71
N LEU A 110 9.87 10.27 9.82
CA LEU A 110 9.60 11.20 10.92
C LEU A 110 10.89 11.75 11.55
N LYS A 111 11.95 10.93 11.56
CA LYS A 111 13.31 11.34 11.97
C LYS A 111 14.13 12.00 10.84
N LYS A 112 13.50 12.32 9.71
CA LYS A 112 14.09 12.95 8.52
C LYS A 112 15.36 12.24 8.00
N ARG A 113 15.39 10.91 8.02
CA ARG A 113 16.55 10.13 7.55
C ARG A 113 16.50 9.84 6.04
N LEU A 114 17.60 10.03 5.33
CA LEU A 114 17.70 9.72 3.89
C LEU A 114 17.48 8.24 3.55
N TRP A 115 17.95 7.33 4.40
CA TRP A 115 17.76 5.89 4.17
C TRP A 115 16.27 5.49 4.19
N ALA A 116 15.44 6.23 4.94
CA ALA A 116 14.01 5.93 5.07
C ALA A 116 13.24 6.21 3.78
N GLN A 117 13.67 7.22 3.02
CA GLN A 117 13.15 7.48 1.69
C GLN A 117 13.47 6.31 0.74
N LYS A 118 14.73 5.86 0.72
CA LYS A 118 15.13 4.71 -0.12
C LYS A 118 14.32 3.47 0.25
N LEU A 119 14.16 3.20 1.55
CA LEU A 119 13.37 2.09 2.05
C LEU A 119 11.89 2.18 1.64
N SER A 120 11.30 3.37 1.71
CA SER A 120 9.90 3.60 1.28
C SER A 120 9.70 3.34 -0.21
N VAL A 121 10.65 3.76 -1.05
CA VAL A 121 10.64 3.51 -2.49
C VAL A 121 10.79 2.02 -2.78
N THR A 122 11.75 1.34 -2.14
CA THR A 122 11.92 -0.11 -2.25
C THR A 122 10.67 -0.86 -1.83
N TRP A 123 10.07 -0.49 -0.70
CA TRP A 123 8.81 -1.07 -0.24
C TRP A 123 7.69 -0.92 -1.26
N ALA A 124 7.54 0.28 -1.86
CA ALA A 124 6.47 0.53 -2.83
C ALA A 124 6.60 -0.36 -4.07
N VAL A 125 7.82 -0.56 -4.58
CA VAL A 125 8.09 -1.48 -5.70
C VAL A 125 7.76 -2.92 -5.29
N LEU A 126 8.28 -3.38 -4.14
CA LEU A 126 8.02 -4.73 -3.64
C LEU A 126 6.52 -4.98 -3.46
N ARG A 127 5.77 -3.98 -2.98
CA ARG A 127 4.33 -4.08 -2.75
C ARG A 127 3.52 -4.23 -4.03
N ILE A 128 3.92 -3.56 -5.11
CA ILE A 128 3.28 -3.67 -6.42
C ILE A 128 3.57 -5.03 -7.03
N VAL A 129 4.85 -5.44 -7.04
CA VAL A 129 5.28 -6.73 -7.57
C VAL A 129 4.59 -7.87 -6.82
N SER A 130 4.56 -7.81 -5.48
CA SER A 130 3.90 -8.84 -4.68
C SER A 130 2.40 -8.93 -4.95
N ALA A 131 1.71 -7.79 -5.13
CA ALA A 131 0.28 -7.79 -5.45
C ALA A 131 0.01 -8.56 -6.76
N ILE A 132 0.76 -8.26 -7.81
CA ILE A 132 0.59 -8.87 -9.13
C ILE A 132 0.93 -10.37 -9.07
N VAL A 133 2.08 -10.72 -8.49
CA VAL A 133 2.53 -12.12 -8.39
C VAL A 133 1.53 -12.94 -7.58
N MET A 134 1.10 -12.47 -6.41
CA MET A 134 0.16 -13.23 -5.57
C MET A 134 -1.21 -13.36 -6.22
N THR A 135 -1.70 -12.36 -6.96
CA THR A 135 -2.94 -12.51 -7.72
C THR A 135 -2.81 -13.62 -8.77
N ILE A 136 -1.74 -13.63 -9.57
CA ILE A 136 -1.54 -14.64 -10.62
C ILE A 136 -1.42 -16.03 -10.00
N VAL A 137 -0.60 -16.18 -8.95
CA VAL A 137 -0.36 -17.46 -8.29
C VAL A 137 -1.64 -18.01 -7.63
N MET A 138 -2.47 -17.14 -7.06
CA MET A 138 -3.71 -17.56 -6.40
C MET A 138 -4.83 -17.92 -7.39
N MET A 139 -4.74 -17.55 -8.67
CA MET A 139 -5.79 -17.85 -9.67
C MET A 139 -6.01 -19.36 -9.86
N GLY A 140 -4.95 -20.17 -9.88
CA GLY A 140 -5.05 -21.62 -10.07
C GLY A 140 -5.82 -22.29 -8.93
N PRO A 141 -5.33 -22.22 -7.68
CA PRO A 141 -6.02 -22.76 -6.51
C PRO A 141 -7.43 -22.19 -6.32
N SER A 142 -7.64 -20.91 -6.68
CA SER A 142 -8.97 -20.29 -6.62
C SER A 142 -9.96 -20.90 -7.60
N ARG A 143 -9.51 -21.29 -8.79
CA ARG A 143 -10.35 -21.98 -9.77
C ARG A 143 -10.64 -23.41 -9.35
N GLU A 144 -9.63 -24.17 -8.94
CA GLU A 144 -9.82 -25.55 -8.48
C GLU A 144 -10.80 -25.61 -7.30
N PHE A 145 -10.64 -24.71 -6.33
CA PHE A 145 -11.56 -24.61 -5.19
C PHE A 145 -12.99 -24.29 -5.64
N GLN A 146 -13.18 -23.36 -6.57
CA GLN A 146 -14.51 -23.03 -7.10
C GLN A 146 -15.14 -24.19 -7.85
N GLU A 147 -14.37 -24.93 -8.65
CA GLU A 147 -14.85 -26.09 -9.40
C GLU A 147 -15.32 -27.20 -8.47
N LYS A 148 -14.50 -27.55 -7.47
CA LYS A 148 -14.85 -28.57 -6.46
C LYS A 148 -16.08 -28.17 -5.65
N MET A 149 -16.16 -26.91 -5.23
CA MET A 149 -17.33 -26.41 -4.49
C MET A 149 -18.58 -26.27 -5.36
N GLY A 150 -18.42 -25.99 -6.65
CA GLY A 150 -19.50 -26.00 -7.63
C GLY A 150 -20.15 -27.37 -7.74
N GLN A 151 -19.35 -28.44 -7.84
CA GLN A 151 -19.85 -29.83 -7.91
C GLN A 151 -20.61 -30.24 -6.64
N VAL A 152 -20.15 -29.81 -5.46
CA VAL A 152 -20.86 -30.05 -4.20
C VAL A 152 -22.19 -29.28 -4.17
N THR A 153 -22.21 -28.05 -4.67
CA THR A 153 -23.41 -27.19 -4.66
C THR A 153 -24.44 -27.63 -5.70
N GLU A 154 -24.02 -28.13 -6.87
CA GLU A 154 -24.90 -28.60 -7.94
C GLU A 154 -25.79 -29.78 -7.51
N ASN A 155 -25.33 -30.58 -6.53
CA ASN A 155 -26.11 -31.66 -5.93
C ASN A 155 -27.14 -31.18 -4.88
N GLN A 156 -27.21 -29.88 -4.56
CA GLN A 156 -28.18 -29.32 -3.62
C GLN A 156 -29.43 -28.77 -4.31
N PRO A 157 -30.64 -29.07 -3.80
CA PRO A 157 -31.89 -28.55 -4.37
C PRO A 157 -31.94 -27.01 -4.33
N GLY A 158 -32.12 -26.36 -5.48
CA GLY A 158 -32.20 -24.90 -5.59
C GLY A 158 -30.90 -24.20 -6.03
N ALA A 159 -29.87 -24.96 -6.40
CA ALA A 159 -28.63 -24.41 -6.94
C ALA A 159 -28.86 -23.68 -8.27
N ILE A 160 -28.49 -22.40 -8.30
CA ILE A 160 -28.37 -21.61 -9.53
C ILE A 160 -26.98 -21.90 -10.10
N ASP A 161 -26.87 -22.12 -11.41
CA ASP A 161 -25.60 -22.23 -12.13
C ASP A 161 -24.85 -20.87 -12.07
N GLN A 162 -24.21 -20.63 -10.92
CA GLN A 162 -23.51 -19.39 -10.56
C GLN A 162 -22.05 -19.39 -11.05
N SER A 163 -21.59 -20.49 -11.65
CA SER A 163 -20.19 -20.75 -11.99
C SER A 163 -19.58 -19.66 -12.89
N GLN A 164 -20.24 -19.34 -14.03
CA GLN A 164 -19.77 -18.30 -14.96
C GLN A 164 -19.87 -16.89 -14.37
N LEU A 165 -20.93 -16.62 -13.60
CA LEU A 165 -21.20 -15.30 -13.04
C LEU A 165 -20.21 -14.99 -11.92
N GLN A 166 -19.89 -15.97 -11.08
CA GLN A 166 -18.90 -15.87 -10.01
C GLN A 166 -17.48 -15.72 -10.54
N GLY A 167 -17.08 -16.47 -11.58
CA GLY A 167 -15.77 -16.32 -12.22
C GLY A 167 -15.56 -14.94 -12.84
N THR A 168 -16.58 -14.41 -13.52
CA THR A 168 -16.53 -13.06 -14.12
C THR A 168 -16.47 -11.97 -13.04
N MET A 169 -17.28 -12.09 -11.97
CA MET A 169 -17.24 -11.16 -10.84
C MET A 169 -15.91 -11.21 -10.10
N GLN A 170 -15.31 -12.39 -9.91
CA GLN A 170 -14.00 -12.53 -9.28
C GLN A 170 -12.89 -11.88 -10.11
N GLY A 171 -12.90 -12.06 -11.43
CA GLY A 171 -11.94 -11.42 -12.33
C GLY A 171 -12.00 -9.89 -12.25
N VAL A 172 -13.20 -9.32 -12.38
CA VAL A 172 -13.41 -7.86 -12.33
C VAL A 172 -13.02 -7.30 -10.97
N SER A 173 -13.44 -7.93 -9.88
CA SER A 173 -13.10 -7.48 -8.52
C SER A 173 -11.60 -7.56 -8.23
N SER A 174 -10.89 -8.54 -8.78
CA SER A 174 -9.44 -8.67 -8.62
C SER A 174 -8.69 -7.51 -9.31
N VAL A 175 -9.07 -7.16 -10.55
CA VAL A 175 -8.43 -6.06 -11.29
C VAL A 175 -8.69 -4.72 -10.59
N VAL A 176 -9.96 -4.46 -10.24
CA VAL A 176 -10.33 -3.25 -9.51
C VAL A 176 -9.58 -3.18 -8.17
N GLY A 177 -9.52 -4.28 -7.44
CA GLY A 177 -8.78 -4.40 -6.19
C GLY A 177 -7.30 -4.04 -6.33
N ILE A 178 -6.61 -4.55 -7.36
CA ILE A 178 -5.20 -4.22 -7.62
C ILE A 178 -5.02 -2.73 -7.88
N ILE A 179 -5.90 -2.11 -8.67
CA ILE A 179 -5.80 -0.68 -9.00
C ILE A 179 -5.84 0.14 -7.71
N PHE A 180 -6.86 -0.06 -6.86
CA PHE A 180 -6.99 0.65 -5.59
C PHE A 180 -5.79 0.42 -4.66
N LEU A 181 -5.30 -0.82 -4.64
CA LEU A 181 -4.18 -1.23 -3.80
C LEU A 181 -2.84 -0.61 -4.23
N CYS A 182 -2.68 -0.34 -5.52
CA CYS A 182 -1.49 0.29 -6.09
C CYS A 182 -1.47 1.82 -5.98
N ILE A 183 -2.61 2.48 -5.69
CA ILE A 183 -2.68 3.96 -5.55
C ILE A 183 -1.61 4.45 -4.56
N TYR A 184 -1.58 3.89 -3.35
CA TYR A 184 -0.68 4.38 -2.32
C TYR A 184 0.82 4.12 -2.60
N PRO A 185 1.24 2.91 -3.02
CA PRO A 185 2.60 2.68 -3.50
C PRO A 185 3.02 3.65 -4.62
N ILE A 186 2.16 3.92 -5.60
CA ILE A 186 2.45 4.86 -6.69
C ILE A 186 2.65 6.28 -6.15
N LEU A 187 1.78 6.75 -5.26
CA LEU A 187 1.94 8.07 -4.63
C LEU A 187 3.26 8.14 -3.84
N THR A 188 3.64 7.07 -3.14
CA THR A 188 4.91 6.97 -2.43
C THR A 188 6.10 7.12 -3.38
N LEU A 189 6.07 6.42 -4.52
CA LEU A 189 7.10 6.54 -5.56
C LEU A 189 7.20 7.96 -6.12
N VAL A 190 6.06 8.56 -6.48
CA VAL A 190 6.02 9.89 -7.13
C VAL A 190 6.44 11.01 -6.19
N PHE A 191 5.93 11.02 -4.96
CA PHE A 191 6.17 12.13 -4.03
C PHE A 191 7.51 12.04 -3.32
N LEU A 192 7.90 10.85 -2.84
CA LEU A 192 9.16 10.70 -2.12
C LEU A 192 10.38 10.72 -3.04
N SER A 193 10.25 10.47 -4.35
CA SER A 193 11.40 10.53 -5.28
C SER A 193 11.82 11.94 -5.68
N ARG A 194 11.04 12.98 -5.33
CA ARG A 194 11.32 14.38 -5.71
C ARG A 194 12.59 14.92 -5.03
N LYS A 195 13.33 15.77 -5.75
CA LYS A 195 14.55 16.44 -5.22
C LYS A 195 14.26 17.25 -3.96
N SER A 196 13.16 18.01 -3.94
CA SER A 196 12.75 18.81 -2.78
C SER A 196 12.56 18.01 -1.49
N VAL A 197 12.26 16.71 -1.59
CA VAL A 197 12.18 15.81 -0.43
C VAL A 197 13.58 15.37 0.02
N LYS A 198 14.46 15.04 -0.94
CA LYS A 198 15.85 14.66 -0.65
C LYS A 198 16.59 15.76 0.10
N ASP A 199 16.39 17.02 -0.31
CA ASP A 199 17.09 18.17 0.26
C ASP A 199 16.74 18.45 1.73
N VAL A 200 15.58 17.96 2.19
CA VAL A 200 15.11 18.13 3.59
C VAL A 200 15.52 16.97 4.50
N LEU A 201 15.94 15.84 3.93
CA LEU A 201 16.37 14.65 4.66
C LEU A 201 17.88 14.68 4.90
N ARG A 202 18.31 14.16 6.06
CA ARG A 202 19.72 14.09 6.50
C ARG A 202 20.23 12.66 6.59
#